data_AF-A0A927WUE7-F1
#
_entry.id   AF-A0A927WUE7-F1
#
_cell.length_a   1.000
_cell.length_b   1.000
_cell.length_c   1.000
_cell.angle_alpha   90.00
_cell.angle_beta   90.00
_cell.angle_gamma   90.00
#
_symmetry.space_group_name_H-M   'P 1'
#
loop_
_entity.id
_entity.type
_entity.pdbx_description
1 polymer ?
#
loop_
_entity_poly.entity_id
_entity_poly.type
_entity_poly.pdbx_seq_one_letter_code
_entity_poly.pdbx_strand_id
1 'polypeptide(L)'
;MAQTKPPKSALKRLAELEGKCLDLENQLAVVQAERNNYKEKYEDILLENIRLQDSLKEIRERLRRHEPLEPQVVEEIAEEAAEEECEEVLADCFADLPLKVAVIGGTDAWQAKVAERHPGFKIIGSSKNFDRDKLSGTDILVINTNAVSHACTQKAKGEVDRGTEILIISSNNLDILDKKIQALLM
;
A
#
# COMPACT_ATOMS: atom_id res chain seq x y z
N MET A 1 -69.37 21.66 31.98
CA MET A 1 -68.21 21.15 31.24
C MET A 1 -67.31 20.41 32.23
N ALA A 2 -67.34 19.08 32.24
CA ALA A 2 -66.55 18.30 33.19
C ALA A 2 -65.08 18.31 32.76
N GLN A 3 -64.24 19.04 33.49
CA GLN A 3 -62.79 18.92 33.37
C GLN A 3 -62.37 17.61 34.01
N THR A 4 -62.31 16.56 33.20
CA THR A 4 -61.73 15.27 33.61
C THR A 4 -60.22 15.43 33.69
N LYS A 5 -59.70 15.67 34.90
CA LYS A 5 -58.25 15.68 35.13
C LYS A 5 -57.67 14.33 34.69
N PRO A 6 -56.57 14.32 33.93
CA PRO A 6 -55.98 13.08 33.44
C PRO A 6 -55.54 12.18 34.60
N PRO A 7 -55.59 10.84 34.43
CA PRO A 7 -55.21 9.90 35.48
C PRO A 7 -53.73 10.10 35.86
N LYS A 8 -53.41 9.99 37.16
CA LYS A 8 -52.04 10.21 37.69
C LYS A 8 -50.96 9.37 36.99
N SER A 9 -51.31 8.18 36.49
CA SER A 9 -50.42 7.32 35.71
C SER A 9 -50.05 7.89 34.34
N ALA A 10 -50.98 8.60 33.67
CA ALA A 10 -50.72 9.27 32.41
C ALA A 10 -49.81 10.48 32.60
N LEU A 11 -50.01 11.25 33.68
CA LEU A 11 -49.13 12.38 34.04
C LEU A 11 -47.69 11.92 34.34
N LYS A 12 -47.53 10.79 35.03
CA LYS A 12 -46.20 10.22 35.30
C LYS A 12 -45.49 9.78 34.01
N ARG A 13 -46.21 9.12 33.09
CA ARG A 13 -45.66 8.74 31.78
C ARG A 13 -45.30 9.95 30.92
N LEU A 14 -46.10 11.02 30.97
CA LEU A 14 -45.80 12.28 30.29
C LEU A 14 -44.48 12.88 30.81
N ALA A 15 -44.31 12.97 32.14
CA ALA A 15 -43.06 13.46 32.73
C ALA A 15 -41.85 12.57 32.37
N GLU A 16 -42.02 11.25 32.33
CA GLU A 16 -40.97 10.32 31.89
C GLU A 16 -40.61 10.50 30.40
N LEU A 17 -41.60 10.78 29.54
CA LEU A 17 -41.38 11.06 28.12
C LEU A 17 -40.73 12.42 27.89
N GLU A 18 -41.15 13.45 28.62
CA GLU A 18 -40.54 14.78 28.59
C GLU A 18 -39.06 14.72 29.00
N GLY A 19 -38.73 13.95 30.04
CA GLY A 19 -37.35 13.69 30.43
C GLY A 19 -36.54 13.03 29.31
N LYS A 20 -37.10 12.00 28.66
CA LYS A 20 -36.44 11.33 27.52
C LYS A 20 -36.27 12.26 26.31
N CYS A 21 -37.23 13.14 26.03
CA CYS A 21 -37.12 14.12 24.95
C CYS A 21 -35.95 15.08 25.23
N LEU A 22 -35.84 15.59 26.46
CA LEU A 22 -34.72 16.45 26.85
C LEU A 22 -33.37 15.74 26.76
N ASP A 23 -33.30 14.48 27.22
CA ASP A 23 -32.08 13.68 27.11
C ASP A 23 -31.67 13.45 25.65
N LEU A 24 -32.63 13.14 24.78
CA LEU A 24 -32.38 12.96 23.35
C LEU A 24 -31.97 14.27 22.68
N GLU A 25 -32.58 15.40 23.03
CA GLU A 25 -32.18 16.72 22.52
C GLU A 25 -30.74 17.07 22.91
N ASN A 26 -30.37 16.79 24.16
CA ASN A 26 -29.00 16.98 24.64
C ASN A 26 -28.01 16.09 23.88
N GLN A 27 -28.33 14.81 23.67
CA GLN A 27 -27.49 13.89 22.88
C GLN A 27 -27.34 14.37 21.44
N LEU A 28 -28.42 14.85 20.83
CA LEU A 28 -28.42 15.36 19.46
C LEU A 28 -27.53 16.59 19.35
N ALA A 29 -27.59 17.51 20.33
CA ALA A 29 -26.72 18.69 20.39
C ALA A 29 -25.23 18.30 20.51
N VAL A 30 -24.89 17.32 21.36
CA VAL A 30 -23.52 16.82 21.52
C VAL A 30 -23.00 16.23 20.21
N VAL A 31 -23.78 15.34 19.59
CA VAL A 31 -23.39 14.70 18.32
C VAL A 31 -23.26 15.73 17.19
N GLN A 32 -24.11 16.75 17.16
CA GLN A 32 -23.99 17.85 16.20
C GLN A 32 -22.71 18.67 16.40
N ALA A 33 -22.34 18.95 17.65
CA ALA A 33 -21.11 19.66 17.98
C ALA A 33 -19.88 18.83 17.57
N GLU A 34 -19.86 17.53 17.88
CA GLU A 34 -18.80 16.61 17.45
C GLU A 34 -18.68 16.57 15.92
N ARG A 35 -19.80 16.41 15.21
CA ARG A 35 -19.84 16.42 13.75
C ARG A 35 -19.25 17.72 13.19
N ASN A 36 -19.59 18.87 13.76
CA ASN A 36 -19.07 20.16 13.30
C ASN A 36 -17.56 20.28 13.56
N ASN A 37 -17.08 19.84 14.73
CA ASN A 37 -15.66 19.79 15.05
C ASN A 37 -14.86 18.89 14.07
N TYR A 38 -15.39 17.70 13.75
CA TYR A 38 -14.76 16.82 12.76
C TYR A 38 -14.76 17.41 11.35
N LYS A 39 -15.80 18.18 10.98
CA LYS A 39 -15.84 18.89 9.70
C LYS A 39 -14.75 19.96 9.62
N GLU A 40 -14.61 20.80 10.65
CA GLU A 40 -13.55 21.83 10.70
C GLU A 40 -12.16 21.20 10.59
N LYS A 41 -11.89 20.14 11.37
CA LYS A 41 -10.61 19.42 11.29
C LYS A 41 -10.35 18.83 9.90
N TYR A 42 -11.38 18.30 9.26
CA TYR A 42 -11.25 17.75 7.91
C TYR A 42 -10.94 18.86 6.88
N GLU A 43 -11.60 20.01 6.99
CA GLU A 43 -11.36 21.17 6.15
C GLU A 43 -9.92 21.69 6.31
N ASP A 44 -9.42 21.79 7.55
CA ASP A 44 -8.04 22.19 7.83
C ASP A 44 -7.02 21.23 7.21
N ILE A 45 -7.21 19.92 7.40
CA ILE A 45 -6.33 18.89 6.81
C ILE A 45 -6.37 18.97 5.28
N LEU A 46 -7.55 19.20 4.70
CA LEU A 46 -7.71 19.27 3.24
C LEU A 46 -6.99 20.50 2.67
N LEU A 47 -7.06 21.65 3.34
CA LEU A 47 -6.31 22.85 2.98
C LEU A 47 -4.80 22.64 3.09
N GLU A 48 -4.34 21.97 4.14
CA GLU A 48 -2.92 21.64 4.30
C GLU A 48 -2.43 20.65 3.23
N ASN A 49 -3.26 19.66 2.87
CA ASN A 49 -2.93 18.72 1.80
C ASN A 49 -2.77 19.44 0.45
N ILE A 50 -3.67 20.37 0.12
CA ILE A 50 -3.56 21.18 -1.10
C ILE A 50 -2.24 21.98 -1.10
N ARG A 51 -1.91 22.64 0.01
CA ARG A 51 -0.63 23.37 0.14
C ARG A 51 0.58 22.46 -0.07
N LEU A 52 0.57 21.28 0.54
CA LEU A 52 1.64 20.30 0.37
C LEU A 52 1.74 19.82 -1.08
N GLN A 53 0.62 19.54 -1.74
CA GLN A 53 0.60 19.16 -3.16
C GLN A 53 1.19 20.26 -4.04
N ASP A 54 0.86 21.51 -3.79
CA ASP A 54 1.40 22.63 -4.57
C ASP A 54 2.91 22.82 -4.32
N SER A 55 3.37 22.67 -3.08
CA SER A 55 4.82 22.67 -2.77
C SER A 55 5.57 21.53 -3.47
N LEU A 56 4.96 20.34 -3.56
CA LEU A 56 5.54 19.20 -4.27
C LEU A 56 5.58 19.43 -5.78
N LYS A 57 4.55 20.08 -6.36
CA LYS A 57 4.56 20.48 -7.76
C LYS A 57 5.69 21.47 -8.03
N GLU A 58 5.85 22.48 -7.18
CA GLU A 58 6.92 23.46 -7.33
C GLU A 58 8.31 22.81 -7.26
N ILE A 59 8.53 21.92 -6.30
CA ILE A 59 9.79 21.17 -6.18
C ILE A 59 10.04 20.31 -7.42
N ARG A 60 9.01 19.61 -7.93
CA ARG A 60 9.12 18.82 -9.17
C ARG A 60 9.45 19.68 -10.37
N GLU A 61 8.84 20.86 -10.50
CA GLU A 61 9.15 21.80 -11.59
C GLU A 61 10.55 22.39 -11.48
N ARG A 62 11.04 22.65 -10.26
CA ARG A 62 12.42 23.06 -10.03
C ARG A 62 13.38 21.94 -10.38
N LEU A 63 13.08 20.71 -10.00
CA LEU A 63 13.88 19.54 -10.37
C LEU A 63 13.92 19.38 -11.89
N ARG A 64 12.78 19.47 -12.58
CA ARG A 64 12.69 19.41 -14.04
C ARG A 64 13.47 20.51 -14.77
N ARG A 65 13.67 21.67 -14.12
CA ARG A 65 14.48 22.77 -14.65
C ARG A 65 15.99 22.54 -14.47
N HIS A 66 16.38 21.77 -13.45
CA HIS A 66 17.78 21.50 -13.12
C HIS A 66 18.29 20.15 -13.62
N GLU A 67 17.39 19.24 -13.97
CA GLU A 67 17.70 17.99 -14.65
C GLU A 67 17.78 18.28 -16.16
N PRO A 68 18.98 18.30 -16.78
CA PRO A 68 19.06 18.37 -18.22
C PRO A 68 18.32 17.15 -18.78
N LEU A 69 17.37 17.41 -19.69
CA LEU A 69 16.78 16.37 -20.53
C LEU A 69 17.92 15.79 -21.39
N GLU A 70 18.61 14.79 -20.89
CA GLU A 70 19.21 13.82 -21.79
C GLU A 70 18.04 13.19 -22.53
N PRO A 71 17.96 13.32 -23.87
CA PRO A 71 17.02 12.51 -24.60
C PRO A 71 17.40 11.06 -24.29
N GLN A 72 16.57 10.37 -23.51
CA GLN A 72 16.57 8.91 -23.54
C GLN A 72 16.25 8.58 -24.99
N VAL A 73 17.30 8.27 -25.76
CA VAL A 73 17.17 7.57 -27.03
C VAL A 73 16.51 6.27 -26.64
N VAL A 74 15.19 6.24 -26.75
CA VAL A 74 14.45 4.99 -26.83
C VAL A 74 14.90 4.43 -28.17
N GLU A 75 16.00 3.67 -28.14
CA GLU A 75 16.29 2.75 -29.21
C GLU A 75 15.08 1.81 -29.26
N GLU A 76 14.24 2.02 -30.28
CA GLU A 76 13.35 1.02 -30.82
C GLU A 76 14.25 -0.16 -31.23
N ILE A 77 14.61 -1.00 -30.26
CA ILE A 77 15.21 -2.30 -30.53
C ILE A 77 14.05 -3.13 -31.09
N ALA A 78 14.06 -3.17 -32.42
CA ALA A 78 13.29 -4.03 -33.28
C ALA A 78 12.81 -5.31 -32.58
N GLU A 79 11.49 -5.42 -32.46
CA GLU A 79 10.77 -6.69 -32.45
C GLU A 79 11.16 -7.48 -33.70
N GLU A 80 12.29 -8.19 -33.71
CA GLU A 80 12.62 -9.17 -34.75
C GLU A 80 13.93 -9.93 -34.40
N ALA A 81 13.87 -10.81 -33.41
CA ALA A 81 14.82 -11.93 -33.32
C ALA A 81 14.26 -13.06 -32.46
N ALA A 82 13.69 -14.03 -33.15
CA ALA A 82 13.79 -15.46 -32.89
C ALA A 82 13.25 -16.01 -31.56
N GLU A 83 12.07 -16.61 -31.68
CA GLU A 83 11.70 -17.85 -31.00
C GLU A 83 12.84 -18.89 -31.09
N GLU A 84 13.62 -19.10 -30.04
CA GLU A 84 14.47 -20.31 -29.90
C GLU A 84 14.40 -20.85 -28.46
N GLU A 85 13.65 -21.96 -28.36
CA GLU A 85 13.89 -23.18 -27.59
C GLU A 85 14.14 -23.12 -26.07
N CYS A 86 13.20 -23.75 -25.35
CA CYS A 86 13.40 -24.30 -24.02
C CYS A 86 14.55 -25.31 -23.99
N GLU A 87 15.61 -25.02 -23.22
CA GLU A 87 16.40 -26.06 -22.57
C GLU A 87 16.47 -25.79 -21.06
N GLU A 88 15.86 -26.70 -20.30
CA GLU A 88 16.07 -26.84 -18.87
C GLU A 88 17.52 -27.22 -18.60
N VAL A 89 18.32 -26.28 -18.13
CA VAL A 89 19.54 -26.60 -17.39
C VAL A 89 19.37 -26.05 -15.98
N LEU A 90 18.92 -26.93 -15.09
CA LEU A 90 19.01 -26.86 -13.63
C LEU A 90 20.49 -26.82 -13.20
N ALA A 91 21.23 -25.80 -13.63
CA ALA A 91 22.44 -25.38 -12.97
C ALA A 91 21.97 -24.44 -11.86
N ASP A 92 21.99 -24.95 -10.63
CA ASP A 92 21.78 -24.17 -9.43
C ASP A 92 22.99 -23.23 -9.28
N CYS A 93 23.04 -22.16 -10.08
CA CYS A 93 24.05 -21.10 -10.05
C CYS A 93 23.99 -20.25 -8.76
N PHE A 94 23.28 -20.75 -7.75
CA PHE A 94 22.85 -20.04 -6.55
C PHE A 94 23.47 -20.60 -5.26
N ALA A 95 24.41 -21.55 -5.37
CA ALA A 95 25.07 -22.13 -4.19
C ALA A 95 26.01 -21.13 -3.46
N ASP A 96 26.52 -20.11 -4.16
CA ASP A 96 27.64 -19.28 -3.67
C ASP A 96 27.30 -17.78 -3.42
N LEU A 97 26.04 -17.36 -3.53
CA LEU A 97 25.63 -15.98 -3.18
C LEU A 97 25.23 -15.89 -1.69
N PRO A 98 25.78 -14.93 -0.92
CA PRO A 98 25.56 -14.85 0.53
C PRO A 98 24.16 -14.38 0.96
N LEU A 99 23.30 -13.93 0.03
CA LEU A 99 21.96 -13.40 0.32
C LEU A 99 20.97 -13.86 -0.75
N LYS A 100 19.96 -14.64 -0.35
CA LYS A 100 18.88 -15.10 -1.23
C LYS A 100 17.71 -14.12 -1.12
N VAL A 101 17.46 -13.34 -2.18
CA VAL A 101 16.36 -12.36 -2.22
C VAL A 101 15.28 -12.84 -3.19
N ALA A 102 14.04 -12.89 -2.74
CA ALA A 102 12.88 -13.15 -3.59
C ALA A 102 12.04 -11.87 -3.75
N VAL A 103 11.54 -11.63 -4.95
CA VAL A 103 10.71 -10.47 -5.29
C VAL A 103 9.35 -10.95 -5.77
N ILE A 104 8.30 -10.48 -5.12
CA ILE A 104 6.91 -10.77 -5.47
C ILE A 104 6.23 -9.52 -6.04
N GLY A 105 5.62 -9.71 -7.21
CA GLY A 105 4.78 -8.70 -7.85
C GLY A 105 5.58 -7.67 -8.65
N GLY A 106 4.88 -6.62 -9.08
CA GLY A 106 5.35 -5.69 -10.10
C GLY A 106 4.81 -6.05 -11.49
N THR A 107 4.99 -5.15 -12.45
CA THR A 107 4.73 -5.43 -13.86
C THR A 107 5.88 -6.24 -14.46
N ASP A 108 5.62 -7.00 -15.51
CA ASP A 108 6.66 -7.84 -16.16
C ASP A 108 7.87 -7.00 -16.61
N ALA A 109 7.62 -5.79 -17.13
CA ALA A 109 8.67 -4.83 -17.48
C ALA A 109 9.49 -4.33 -16.28
N TRP A 110 8.90 -4.26 -15.08
CA TRP A 110 9.63 -3.90 -13.86
C TRP A 110 10.44 -5.08 -13.35
N GLN A 111 9.86 -6.27 -13.40
CA GLN A 111 10.53 -7.52 -13.05
C GLN A 111 11.76 -7.76 -13.92
N ALA A 112 11.65 -7.57 -15.24
CA ALA A 112 12.79 -7.66 -16.16
C ALA A 112 13.93 -6.70 -15.76
N LYS A 113 13.61 -5.45 -15.40
CA LYS A 113 14.61 -4.47 -14.94
C LYS A 113 15.24 -4.84 -13.58
N VAL A 114 14.47 -5.47 -12.69
CA VAL A 114 15.01 -6.01 -11.43
C VAL A 114 15.96 -7.17 -11.72
N ALA A 115 15.63 -8.04 -12.67
CA ALA A 115 16.48 -9.15 -13.09
C ALA A 115 17.80 -8.67 -13.72
N GLU A 116 17.74 -7.65 -14.57
CA GLU A 116 18.92 -7.04 -15.19
C GLU A 116 19.84 -6.38 -14.16
N ARG A 117 19.26 -5.62 -13.22
CA ARG A 117 20.02 -4.88 -12.19
C ARG A 117 20.54 -5.79 -11.08
N HIS A 118 19.79 -6.84 -10.76
CA HIS A 118 20.11 -7.82 -9.72
C HIS A 118 19.89 -9.25 -10.27
N PRO A 119 20.85 -9.80 -11.02
CA PRO A 119 20.73 -11.12 -11.63
C PRO A 119 20.64 -12.27 -10.61
N GLY A 120 20.89 -12.00 -9.33
CA GLY A 120 20.76 -12.96 -8.24
C GLY A 120 19.37 -13.03 -7.59
N PHE A 121 18.39 -12.23 -8.02
CA PHE A 121 17.07 -12.19 -7.36
C PHE A 121 16.10 -13.20 -7.96
N LYS A 122 15.40 -13.93 -7.10
CA LYS A 122 14.31 -14.83 -7.51
C LYS A 122 13.04 -14.02 -7.74
N ILE A 123 12.64 -13.88 -8.99
CA ILE A 123 11.42 -13.15 -9.35
C ILE A 123 10.24 -14.11 -9.39
N ILE A 124 9.20 -13.79 -8.64
CA ILE A 124 7.93 -14.49 -8.62
C ILE A 124 6.87 -13.54 -9.19
N GLY A 125 6.27 -13.96 -10.31
CA GLY A 125 5.20 -13.22 -10.97
C GLY A 125 4.01 -12.95 -10.03
N SER A 126 3.17 -11.99 -10.40
CA SER A 126 1.97 -11.61 -9.62
C SER A 126 0.82 -12.64 -9.67
N SER A 127 1.14 -13.92 -9.90
CA SER A 127 0.13 -14.98 -9.96
C SER A 127 -0.40 -15.29 -8.56
N LYS A 128 -1.67 -15.70 -8.46
CA LYS A 128 -2.37 -15.95 -7.19
C LYS A 128 -1.82 -17.14 -6.39
N ASN A 129 -0.95 -17.94 -7.00
CA ASN A 129 -0.36 -19.13 -6.42
C ASN A 129 1.14 -18.89 -6.30
N PHE A 130 1.59 -18.50 -5.11
CA PHE A 130 3.01 -18.42 -4.82
C PHE A 130 3.53 -19.85 -4.66
N ASP A 131 4.61 -20.13 -5.36
CA ASP A 131 5.27 -21.44 -5.29
C ASP A 131 6.06 -21.50 -3.98
N ARG A 132 5.57 -22.27 -3.01
CA ARG A 132 6.16 -22.35 -1.66
C ARG A 132 7.61 -22.79 -1.71
N ASP A 133 7.93 -23.67 -2.63
CA ASP A 133 9.27 -24.20 -2.82
C ASP A 133 10.24 -23.10 -3.29
N LYS A 134 9.75 -22.10 -4.02
CA LYS A 134 10.55 -20.95 -4.48
C LYS A 134 10.77 -19.89 -3.39
N LEU A 135 9.89 -19.84 -2.39
CA LEU A 135 9.98 -18.92 -1.25
C LEU A 135 10.79 -19.51 -0.07
N SER A 136 10.89 -20.84 0.00
CA SER A 136 11.66 -21.52 1.05
C SER A 136 13.16 -21.21 0.96
N GLY A 137 13.80 -20.93 2.11
CA GLY A 137 15.23 -20.62 2.18
C GLY A 137 15.63 -19.25 1.60
N THR A 138 14.69 -18.30 1.57
CA THR A 138 14.95 -16.90 1.19
C THR A 138 15.28 -16.07 2.44
N ASP A 139 16.28 -15.20 2.36
CA ASP A 139 16.68 -14.32 3.47
C ASP A 139 15.89 -13.01 3.46
N ILE A 140 15.57 -12.49 2.27
CA ILE A 140 14.79 -11.24 2.11
C ILE A 140 13.66 -11.45 1.10
N LEU A 141 12.43 -11.15 1.51
CA LEU A 141 11.26 -11.11 0.64
C LEU A 141 10.84 -9.67 0.35
N VAL A 142 10.92 -9.27 -0.92
CA VAL A 142 10.41 -7.98 -1.40
C VAL A 142 9.00 -8.14 -1.94
N ILE A 143 8.03 -7.37 -1.45
CA ILE A 143 6.63 -7.39 -1.91
C ILE A 143 6.25 -6.04 -2.50
N ASN A 144 5.90 -6.01 -3.78
CA ASN A 144 5.36 -4.81 -4.42
C ASN A 144 3.83 -4.72 -4.26
N THR A 145 3.34 -3.84 -3.38
CA THR A 145 1.92 -3.68 -3.08
C THR A 145 1.11 -3.04 -4.20
N ASN A 146 1.73 -2.47 -5.22
CA ASN A 146 1.01 -1.91 -6.36
C ASN A 146 0.40 -3.00 -7.26
N ALA A 147 0.99 -4.19 -7.26
CA ALA A 147 0.60 -5.28 -8.13
C ALA A 147 -0.04 -6.45 -7.36
N VAL A 148 0.01 -6.43 -6.02
CA VAL A 148 -0.35 -7.55 -5.15
C VAL A 148 -1.43 -7.12 -4.17
N SER A 149 -2.54 -7.86 -4.12
CA SER A 149 -3.63 -7.58 -3.17
C SER A 149 -3.23 -7.90 -1.72
N HIS A 150 -3.87 -7.26 -0.75
CA HIS A 150 -3.63 -7.49 0.69
C HIS A 150 -3.73 -8.98 1.08
N ALA A 151 -4.67 -9.72 0.49
CA ALA A 151 -4.81 -11.16 0.72
C ALA A 151 -3.57 -11.95 0.24
N CYS A 152 -2.97 -11.54 -0.87
CA CYS A 152 -1.76 -12.15 -1.41
C CYS A 152 -0.52 -11.79 -0.57
N THR A 153 -0.44 -10.56 -0.07
CA THR A 153 0.61 -10.16 0.88
C THR A 153 0.59 -11.01 2.16
N GLN A 154 -0.60 -11.28 2.71
CA GLN A 154 -0.72 -12.10 3.93
C GLN A 154 -0.36 -13.57 3.67
N LYS A 155 -0.69 -14.11 2.50
CA LYS A 155 -0.27 -15.46 2.09
C LYS A 155 1.25 -15.55 1.96
N ALA A 156 1.87 -14.60 1.24
CA ALA A 156 3.32 -14.55 1.10
C ALA A 156 4.01 -14.48 2.48
N LYS A 157 3.51 -13.66 3.41
CA LYS A 157 4.02 -13.63 4.79
C LYS A 157 3.89 -14.95 5.55
N GLY A 158 2.84 -15.73 5.28
CA GLY A 158 2.58 -17.01 5.93
C GLY A 158 3.34 -18.18 5.32
N GLU A 159 3.83 -18.05 4.08
CA GLU A 159 4.56 -19.08 3.34
C GLU A 159 6.08 -18.95 3.44
N VAL A 160 6.55 -17.91 4.10
CA VAL A 160 7.96 -17.59 4.28
C VAL A 160 8.45 -18.09 5.65
N ASP A 161 9.73 -18.46 5.72
CA ASP A 161 10.36 -18.97 6.93
C ASP A 161 10.44 -17.88 8.03
N ARG A 162 10.43 -18.31 9.31
CA ARG A 162 10.39 -17.43 10.50
C ARG A 162 11.59 -16.48 10.68
N GLY A 163 12.58 -16.54 9.79
CA GLY A 163 13.80 -15.71 9.83
C GLY A 163 13.97 -14.77 8.62
N THR A 164 13.06 -14.79 7.65
CA THR A 164 13.16 -13.96 6.44
C THR A 164 12.67 -12.54 6.71
N GLU A 165 13.42 -11.56 6.22
CA GLU A 165 13.02 -10.16 6.32
C GLU A 165 12.03 -9.78 5.22
N ILE A 166 10.91 -9.17 5.61
CA ILE A 166 9.85 -8.80 4.66
C ILE A 166 9.91 -7.30 4.37
N LEU A 167 10.27 -6.97 3.15
CA LEU A 167 10.42 -5.61 2.65
C LEU A 167 9.22 -5.25 1.77
N ILE A 168 8.41 -4.30 2.22
CA ILE A 168 7.21 -3.85 1.49
C ILE A 168 7.54 -2.59 0.69
N ILE A 169 7.25 -2.62 -0.60
CA ILE A 169 7.45 -1.50 -1.53
C ILE A 169 6.15 -1.19 -2.25
N SER A 170 5.84 0.10 -2.41
CA SER A 170 4.67 0.60 -3.15
C SER A 170 5.07 1.47 -4.34
N SER A 171 6.32 1.40 -4.76
CA SER A 171 6.89 2.19 -5.85
C SER A 171 7.66 1.28 -6.78
N ASN A 172 7.52 1.50 -8.08
CA ASN A 172 8.29 0.79 -9.10
C ASN A 172 9.70 1.39 -9.29
N ASN A 173 10.10 2.34 -8.44
CA ASN A 173 11.44 2.92 -8.50
C ASN A 173 12.47 1.96 -7.89
N LEU A 174 13.42 1.52 -8.71
CA LEU A 174 14.50 0.60 -8.35
C LEU A 174 15.47 1.20 -7.33
N ASP A 175 15.70 2.52 -7.35
CA ASP A 175 16.62 3.16 -6.41
C ASP A 175 16.09 3.13 -4.97
N ILE A 176 14.76 3.12 -4.81
CA ILE A 176 14.11 2.97 -3.51
C ILE A 176 14.25 1.52 -3.02
N LEU A 177 14.14 0.55 -3.93
CA LEU A 177 14.39 -0.85 -3.64
C LEU A 177 15.83 -1.06 -3.17
N ASP A 178 16.81 -0.52 -3.90
CA ASP A 178 18.23 -0.61 -3.55
C ASP A 178 18.53 0.02 -2.19
N LYS A 179 18.02 1.23 -1.93
CA LYS A 179 18.20 1.90 -0.63
C LYS A 179 17.62 1.11 0.52
N LYS A 180 16.45 0.48 0.32
CA LYS A 180 15.82 -0.32 1.36
C LYS A 180 16.56 -1.63 1.60
N ILE A 181 17.05 -2.28 0.56
CA ILE A 181 17.89 -3.49 0.71
C ILE A 181 19.20 -3.14 1.40
N GLN A 182 19.86 -2.03 1.02
CA GLN A 182 21.07 -1.56 1.71
C GLN A 182 20.83 -1.23 3.18
N ALA A 183 19.67 -0.67 3.53
CA ALA A 183 19.30 -0.39 4.91
C ALA A 183 19.05 -1.65 5.77
N LEU A 184 18.78 -2.81 5.14
CA LEU A 184 18.67 -4.10 5.83
C LEU A 184 20.02 -4.79 6.00
N LEU A 185 21.01 -4.45 5.16
CA LEU A 185 22.34 -5.07 5.17
C LEU A 185 23.37 -4.31 6.02
N MET A 186 23.03 -3.13 6.54
CA MET A 186 23.87 -2.33 7.46
C MET A 186 23.38 -2.46 8.90
#